data_AF-A0A2Z2MZ09-F1
#
_entry.id   AF-A0A2Z2MZ09-F1
#
_cell.length_a   1.000
_cell.length_b   1.000
_cell.length_c   1.000
_cell.angle_alpha   90.00
_cell.angle_beta   90.00
_cell.angle_gamma   90.00
#
_symmetry.space_group_name_H-M   'P 1'
#
loop_
_entity.id
_entity.type
_entity.pdbx_description
1 polymer ?
#
loop_
_entity_poly.entity_id
_entity_poly.type
_entity_poly.pdbx_seq_one_letter_code
_entity_poly.pdbx_strand_id
1 'polypeptide(L)'
;MYGQRKSGREHRHSYGNEGNRGYPPKKKGDSKGKHGERKPPMYLIPGETRKLLPNPLRSIENLSLKLEKYAPFALDKKGSRKASLKDLHNSLKLENNILKLYGKFFGLYTVMLKDLNATSFTMKTTSRLVVGLGDESVYEVSIRLMRNYSVPYIPGTALKGVTKAYTIEMLAELLTEHSDLCNDFFECAGNVQEWLNGGAVGNFPEKVGVENISKQLEEFLRIFLREPIPEEIPVRKMAETAVMMFGTTEKEGSVVFFDALLLQEALEGLGGEIFEFDIMNPHYGQYYQGEGNSNPPGDWYDPVPVLFLTVKEGVEFIFAVGRSKACKNPQLVDKAARILKLALKEHGVGAKTSLGYGRFVEV
;
A
#
# COMPACT_ATOMS: atom_id res chain seq x y z
N MET A 1 35.77 -26.84 -89.00
CA MET A 1 37.11 -26.64 -89.60
C MET A 1 37.97 -25.89 -88.60
N TYR A 2 39.20 -26.38 -88.36
CA TYR A 2 40.42 -25.75 -87.83
C TYR A 2 40.31 -24.34 -87.22
N GLY A 3 40.91 -23.97 -86.09
CA GLY A 3 42.01 -24.58 -85.33
C GLY A 3 42.61 -23.55 -84.38
N GLN A 4 43.01 -24.02 -83.19
CA GLN A 4 44.28 -23.74 -82.51
C GLN A 4 44.88 -22.31 -82.43
N ARG A 5 45.09 -21.91 -81.16
CA ARG A 5 46.38 -21.64 -80.47
C ARG A 5 46.96 -20.22 -80.34
N LYS A 6 47.60 -20.07 -79.15
CA LYS A 6 48.70 -19.19 -78.69
C LYS A 6 48.30 -17.76 -78.28
N SER A 7 48.35 -17.37 -77.01
CA SER A 7 49.49 -17.18 -76.08
C SER A 7 50.36 -15.97 -76.42
N GLY A 8 50.37 -14.97 -75.54
CA GLY A 8 51.31 -13.87 -75.54
C GLY A 8 51.09 -12.99 -74.31
N ARG A 9 51.96 -13.13 -73.29
CA ARG A 9 52.12 -12.19 -72.18
C ARG A 9 52.88 -10.97 -72.70
N GLU A 10 52.51 -9.78 -72.25
CA GLU A 10 53.46 -8.68 -72.05
C GLU A 10 52.96 -7.74 -70.94
N HIS A 11 53.86 -7.47 -69.99
CA HIS A 11 53.70 -6.51 -68.90
C HIS A 11 53.91 -5.09 -69.40
N ARG A 12 53.18 -4.12 -68.84
CA ARG A 12 53.72 -2.80 -68.42
C ARG A 12 52.74 -2.06 -67.51
N HIS A 13 53.24 -1.64 -66.35
CA HIS A 13 52.62 -0.68 -65.45
C HIS A 13 52.62 0.72 -66.08
N SER A 14 51.62 1.57 -65.80
CA SER A 14 51.77 2.71 -64.89
C SER A 14 50.55 3.67 -64.85
N TYR A 15 50.29 4.16 -63.62
CA TYR A 15 49.55 5.34 -63.11
C TYR A 15 48.14 5.76 -63.59
N GLY A 16 47.27 6.05 -62.59
CA GLY A 16 46.37 7.22 -62.66
C GLY A 16 44.95 7.10 -62.05
N ASN A 17 44.78 7.73 -60.89
CA ASN A 17 43.60 8.44 -60.33
C ASN A 17 42.23 7.77 -60.05
N GLU A 18 41.88 7.84 -58.76
CA GLU A 18 40.70 8.45 -58.12
C GLU A 18 39.30 8.35 -58.75
N GLY A 19 38.33 7.96 -57.90
CA GLY A 19 36.95 8.43 -58.01
C GLY A 19 35.87 7.36 -57.83
N ASN A 20 35.13 7.46 -56.73
CA ASN A 20 33.77 6.94 -56.50
C ASN A 20 33.54 5.40 -56.58
N ARG A 21 33.48 4.75 -55.40
CA ARG A 21 32.76 3.47 -55.22
C ARG A 21 31.46 3.70 -54.46
N GLY A 22 30.36 3.62 -55.19
CA GLY A 22 29.03 3.43 -54.63
C GLY A 22 28.90 2.08 -53.90
N TYR A 23 28.09 2.06 -52.86
CA TYR A 23 27.74 0.86 -52.11
C TYR A 23 26.88 -0.10 -52.96
N PRO A 24 27.19 -1.42 -53.02
CA PRO A 24 26.29 -2.43 -53.58
C PRO A 24 25.29 -2.98 -52.52
N PRO A 25 24.20 -3.64 -52.96
CA PRO A 25 22.96 -3.77 -52.21
C PRO A 25 22.93 -4.91 -51.18
N LYS A 26 22.03 -4.74 -50.19
CA LYS A 26 21.70 -5.67 -49.10
C LYS A 26 21.28 -7.06 -49.62
N LYS A 27 21.95 -8.12 -49.13
CA LYS A 27 21.40 -9.50 -49.15
C LYS A 27 20.65 -9.76 -47.84
N LYS A 28 19.35 -10.05 -47.96
CA LYS A 28 18.52 -10.61 -46.88
C LYS A 28 19.05 -12.00 -46.52
N GLY A 29 19.53 -12.16 -45.28
CA GLY A 29 19.80 -13.45 -44.68
C GLY A 29 18.80 -13.70 -43.56
N ASP A 30 17.97 -14.72 -43.73
CA ASP A 30 17.09 -15.27 -42.68
C ASP A 30 17.91 -15.59 -41.43
N SER A 31 17.61 -14.91 -40.33
CA SER A 31 18.05 -15.31 -39.01
C SER A 31 16.83 -15.53 -38.14
N LYS A 32 16.49 -16.83 -38.00
CA LYS A 32 15.56 -17.34 -36.99
C LYS A 32 15.85 -16.66 -35.66
N GLY A 33 14.84 -16.01 -35.09
CA GLY A 33 14.94 -15.28 -33.83
C GLY A 33 15.46 -16.18 -32.71
N LYS A 34 16.68 -15.91 -32.25
CA LYS A 34 17.11 -16.34 -30.93
C LYS A 34 16.18 -15.67 -29.93
N HIS A 35 15.41 -16.42 -29.17
CA HIS A 35 14.85 -15.93 -27.92
C HIS A 35 16.03 -15.37 -27.11
N GLY A 36 16.09 -14.04 -26.97
CA GLY A 36 17.20 -13.38 -26.31
C GLY A 36 17.27 -13.85 -24.86
N GLU A 37 18.37 -14.50 -24.49
CA GLU A 37 18.70 -14.77 -23.09
C GLU A 37 18.64 -13.44 -22.33
N ARG A 38 17.71 -13.32 -21.38
CA ARG A 38 17.67 -12.16 -20.50
C ARG A 38 18.98 -12.12 -19.74
N LYS A 39 19.70 -10.99 -19.82
CA LYS A 39 20.88 -10.77 -18.98
C LYS A 39 20.48 -10.93 -17.51
N PRO A 40 21.31 -11.58 -16.68
CA PRO A 40 21.01 -11.75 -15.27
C PRO A 40 20.86 -10.38 -14.58
N PRO A 41 19.99 -10.27 -13.55
CA PRO A 41 19.79 -9.02 -12.84
C PRO A 41 21.07 -8.55 -12.15
N MET A 42 21.24 -7.23 -12.05
CA MET A 42 22.36 -6.58 -11.36
C MET A 42 21.97 -6.24 -9.92
N TYR A 43 22.85 -6.52 -8.96
CA TYR A 43 22.63 -6.15 -7.55
C TYR A 43 23.60 -5.05 -7.11
N LEU A 44 23.05 -3.89 -6.71
CA LEU A 44 23.81 -2.72 -6.28
C LEU A 44 24.19 -2.81 -4.79
N ILE A 45 25.03 -3.80 -4.48
CA ILE A 45 25.53 -4.11 -3.14
C ILE A 45 27.07 -4.12 -3.11
N PRO A 46 27.71 -4.06 -1.93
CA PRO A 46 29.17 -4.15 -1.81
C PRO A 46 29.75 -5.39 -2.51
N GLY A 47 30.95 -5.25 -3.07
CA GLY A 47 31.58 -6.28 -3.91
C GLY A 47 31.77 -7.62 -3.21
N GLU A 48 32.24 -7.61 -1.97
CA GLU A 48 32.41 -8.83 -1.16
C GLU A 48 31.07 -9.51 -0.87
N THR A 49 30.03 -8.75 -0.55
CA THR A 49 28.67 -9.29 -0.35
C THR A 49 28.16 -9.98 -1.61
N ARG A 50 28.40 -9.40 -2.80
CA ARG A 50 28.00 -10.00 -4.07
C ARG A 50 28.74 -11.31 -4.36
N LYS A 51 30.00 -11.44 -3.95
CA LYS A 51 30.76 -12.70 -4.10
C LYS A 51 30.21 -13.81 -3.21
N LEU A 52 29.88 -13.47 -1.96
CA LEU A 52 29.31 -14.42 -0.98
C LEU A 52 27.87 -14.81 -1.30
N LEU A 53 27.12 -13.90 -1.94
CA LEU A 53 25.71 -14.08 -2.24
C LEU A 53 25.44 -13.80 -3.73
N PRO A 54 25.82 -14.72 -4.64
CA PRO A 54 25.75 -14.49 -6.08
C PRO A 54 24.30 -14.44 -6.61
N ASN A 55 23.35 -15.06 -5.90
CA ASN A 55 21.92 -15.01 -6.24
C ASN A 55 21.06 -14.74 -5.00
N PRO A 56 20.98 -13.46 -4.55
CA PRO A 56 20.23 -13.08 -3.35
C PRO A 56 18.76 -13.49 -3.35
N LEU A 57 18.09 -13.46 -4.51
CA LEU A 57 16.66 -13.77 -4.60
C LEU A 57 16.34 -15.23 -4.25
N ARG A 58 17.27 -16.14 -4.56
CA ARG A 58 17.16 -17.57 -4.24
C ARG A 58 17.67 -17.90 -2.84
N SER A 59 18.71 -17.21 -2.37
CA SER A 59 19.41 -17.56 -1.14
C SER A 59 18.85 -16.90 0.12
N ILE A 60 18.18 -15.77 -0.01
CA ILE A 60 17.57 -15.07 1.13
C ILE A 60 16.16 -15.62 1.35
N GLU A 61 15.76 -15.87 2.60
CA GLU A 61 14.38 -16.26 2.92
C GLU A 61 13.51 -15.04 3.29
N ASN A 62 14.09 -14.03 3.93
CA ASN A 62 13.38 -12.83 4.35
C ASN A 62 13.09 -11.91 3.16
N LEU A 63 11.81 -11.78 2.79
CA LEU A 63 11.33 -10.96 1.68
C LEU A 63 11.55 -9.46 1.91
N SER A 64 11.38 -8.94 3.12
CA SER A 64 11.69 -7.53 3.42
C SER A 64 13.14 -7.20 3.08
N LEU A 65 14.07 -8.09 3.43
CA LEU A 65 15.49 -7.94 3.10
C LEU A 65 15.74 -8.02 1.58
N LYS A 66 15.04 -8.92 0.87
CA LYS A 66 15.12 -8.99 -0.61
C LYS A 66 14.69 -7.67 -1.24
N LEU A 67 13.53 -7.16 -0.83
CA LEU A 67 12.94 -5.95 -1.40
C LEU A 67 13.80 -4.72 -1.09
N GLU A 68 14.20 -4.52 0.16
CA GLU A 68 14.83 -3.27 0.59
C GLU A 68 16.34 -3.21 0.32
N LYS A 69 17.05 -4.34 0.39
CA LYS A 69 18.53 -4.37 0.37
C LYS A 69 19.12 -5.11 -0.82
N TYR A 70 18.38 -6.03 -1.43
CA TYR A 70 18.86 -6.87 -2.54
C TYR A 70 17.98 -6.75 -3.78
N ALA A 71 17.48 -5.54 -4.02
CA ALA A 71 16.66 -5.25 -5.19
C ALA A 71 17.40 -5.58 -6.50
N PRO A 72 16.77 -6.33 -7.43
CA PRO A 72 17.34 -6.58 -8.75
C PRO A 72 17.18 -5.35 -9.63
N PHE A 73 18.29 -4.88 -10.20
CA PHE A 73 18.33 -3.80 -11.17
C PHE A 73 18.55 -4.34 -12.57
N ALA A 74 17.85 -3.74 -13.53
CA ALA A 74 18.09 -3.90 -14.95
C ALA A 74 18.45 -2.56 -15.58
N LEU A 75 19.13 -2.60 -16.72
CA LEU A 75 19.32 -1.41 -17.55
C LEU A 75 18.06 -1.17 -18.38
N ASP A 76 17.54 0.05 -18.34
CA ASP A 76 16.46 0.47 -19.22
C ASP A 76 16.97 0.75 -20.65
N LYS A 77 16.05 1.11 -21.56
CA LYS A 77 16.39 1.43 -22.96
C LYS A 77 17.34 2.63 -23.10
N LYS A 78 17.44 3.48 -22.09
CA LYS A 78 18.31 4.66 -22.04
C LYS A 78 19.63 4.38 -21.32
N GLY A 79 19.85 3.17 -20.81
CA GLY A 79 21.05 2.78 -20.06
C GLY A 79 20.99 3.14 -18.56
N SER A 80 19.88 3.66 -18.06
CA SER A 80 19.67 3.95 -16.64
C SER A 80 19.34 2.67 -15.87
N ARG A 81 19.75 2.58 -14.61
CA ARG A 81 19.46 1.43 -13.75
C ARG A 81 18.08 1.61 -13.13
N LYS A 82 17.19 0.65 -13.35
CA LYS A 82 15.85 0.63 -12.73
C LYS A 82 15.64 -0.67 -11.98
N ALA A 83 15.13 -0.58 -10.75
CA ALA A 83 14.73 -1.75 -9.99
C ALA A 83 13.49 -2.39 -10.61
N SER A 84 13.41 -3.72 -10.61
CA SER A 84 12.37 -4.46 -11.33
C SER A 84 11.66 -5.44 -10.41
N LEU A 85 10.40 -5.15 -10.07
CA LEU A 85 9.53 -6.09 -9.35
C LEU A 85 9.20 -7.33 -10.18
N LYS A 86 9.29 -7.27 -11.51
CA LYS A 86 8.99 -8.42 -12.38
C LYS A 86 9.91 -9.61 -12.12
N ASP A 87 11.14 -9.35 -11.70
CA ASP A 87 12.14 -10.38 -11.42
C ASP A 87 11.89 -11.08 -10.07
N LEU A 88 10.98 -10.56 -9.24
CA LEU A 88 10.59 -11.13 -7.95
C LEU A 88 9.39 -12.08 -8.04
N HIS A 89 8.69 -12.18 -9.17
CA HIS A 89 7.40 -12.87 -9.29
C HIS A 89 7.39 -14.31 -8.76
N ASN A 90 8.44 -15.07 -9.06
CA ASN A 90 8.55 -16.47 -8.63
C ASN A 90 9.06 -16.63 -7.18
N SER A 91 9.26 -15.52 -6.45
CA SER A 91 9.89 -15.50 -5.12
C SER A 91 9.06 -14.76 -4.05
N LEU A 92 7.82 -14.37 -4.38
CA LEU A 92 6.90 -13.64 -3.49
C LEU A 92 6.06 -14.59 -2.64
N LYS A 93 6.76 -15.40 -1.85
CA LYS A 93 6.16 -16.36 -0.93
C LYS A 93 6.84 -16.22 0.42
N LEU A 94 6.06 -16.36 1.49
CA LEU A 94 6.63 -16.49 2.83
C LEU A 94 7.18 -17.90 3.01
N GLU A 95 8.49 -17.99 3.28
CA GLU A 95 9.16 -19.27 3.49
C GLU A 95 8.73 -19.97 4.78
N ASN A 96 8.75 -21.29 4.81
CA ASN A 96 8.28 -22.08 5.96
C ASN A 96 8.99 -21.73 7.28
N ASN A 97 10.28 -21.42 7.23
CA ASN A 97 11.03 -20.98 8.41
C ASN A 97 10.53 -19.63 8.94
N ILE A 98 10.20 -18.72 8.03
CA ILE A 98 9.64 -17.40 8.36
C ILE A 98 8.26 -17.56 8.99
N LEU A 99 7.41 -18.43 8.44
CA LEU A 99 6.09 -18.74 9.01
C LEU A 99 6.20 -19.28 10.45
N LYS A 100 7.13 -20.21 10.70
CA LYS A 100 7.40 -20.74 12.05
C LYS A 100 7.87 -19.67 13.03
N LEU A 101 8.78 -18.79 12.61
CA LEU A 101 9.27 -17.69 13.45
C LEU A 101 8.16 -16.68 13.74
N TYR A 102 7.37 -16.36 12.74
CA TYR A 102 6.21 -15.50 12.88
C TYR A 102 5.19 -16.09 13.86
N GLY A 103 4.89 -17.39 13.78
CA GLY A 103 3.95 -18.04 14.69
C GLY A 103 4.37 -17.93 16.16
N LYS A 104 5.68 -18.07 16.45
CA LYS A 104 6.22 -17.83 17.81
C LYS A 104 6.00 -16.39 18.27
N PHE A 105 6.28 -15.42 17.40
CA PHE A 105 6.05 -14.01 17.69
C PHE A 105 4.56 -13.70 17.88
N PHE A 106 3.69 -14.23 17.03
CA PHE A 106 2.24 -14.09 17.09
C PHE A 106 1.68 -14.68 18.39
N GLY A 107 2.19 -15.84 18.83
CA GLY A 107 1.87 -16.40 20.14
C GLY A 107 2.21 -15.46 21.31
N LEU A 108 3.38 -14.83 21.29
CA LEU A 108 3.74 -13.83 22.30
C LEU A 108 2.86 -12.58 22.23
N TYR A 109 2.51 -12.15 21.01
CA TYR A 109 1.64 -11.00 20.78
C TYR A 109 0.23 -11.23 21.33
N THR A 110 -0.35 -12.39 21.09
CA THR A 110 -1.69 -12.74 21.59
C THR A 110 -1.72 -12.87 23.12
N VAL A 111 -0.66 -13.42 23.73
CA VAL A 111 -0.49 -13.42 25.20
C VAL A 111 -0.44 -11.99 25.73
N MET A 112 0.37 -11.11 25.12
CA MET A 112 0.45 -9.69 25.50
C MET A 112 -0.93 -9.00 25.41
N LEU A 113 -1.68 -9.21 24.32
CA LEU A 113 -3.03 -8.64 24.18
C LEU A 113 -3.97 -9.10 25.31
N LYS A 114 -3.91 -10.39 25.66
CA LYS A 114 -4.70 -10.96 26.75
C LYS A 114 -4.33 -10.37 28.11
N ASP A 115 -3.03 -10.26 28.41
CA ASP A 115 -2.54 -9.72 29.68
C ASP A 115 -2.91 -8.22 29.85
N LEU A 116 -2.99 -7.50 28.73
CA LEU A 116 -3.45 -6.11 28.70
C LEU A 116 -4.98 -5.96 28.74
N ASN A 117 -5.74 -7.07 28.79
CA ASN A 117 -7.18 -7.10 28.65
C ASN A 117 -7.66 -6.31 27.42
N ALA A 118 -6.93 -6.43 26.31
CA ALA A 118 -7.30 -5.80 25.05
C ALA A 118 -8.56 -6.46 24.48
N THR A 119 -9.44 -5.65 23.89
CA THR A 119 -10.55 -6.14 23.08
C THR A 119 -10.00 -6.47 21.69
N SER A 120 -9.92 -7.75 21.37
CA SER A 120 -9.52 -8.24 20.05
C SER A 120 -10.70 -8.77 19.24
N PHE A 121 -10.58 -8.70 17.93
CA PHE A 121 -11.52 -9.27 16.98
C PHE A 121 -10.81 -9.60 15.67
N THR A 122 -11.37 -10.52 14.90
CA THR A 122 -10.81 -10.94 13.61
C THR A 122 -11.68 -10.40 12.48
N MET A 123 -11.03 -9.91 11.42
CA MET A 123 -11.70 -9.58 10.15
C MET A 123 -10.86 -10.07 8.97
N LYS A 124 -11.54 -10.34 7.85
CA LYS A 124 -10.95 -10.82 6.60
C LYS A 124 -10.99 -9.75 5.53
N THR A 125 -9.94 -9.64 4.72
CA THR A 125 -9.92 -8.75 3.56
C THR A 125 -10.98 -9.17 2.54
N THR A 126 -11.85 -8.26 2.10
CA THR A 126 -12.82 -8.48 1.01
C THR A 126 -12.32 -7.99 -0.34
N SER A 127 -11.20 -7.27 -0.34
CA SER A 127 -10.52 -6.78 -1.52
C SER A 127 -9.01 -6.79 -1.30
N ARG A 128 -8.23 -6.52 -2.35
CA ARG A 128 -6.78 -6.35 -2.23
C ARG A 128 -6.43 -5.31 -1.19
N LEU A 129 -5.43 -5.59 -0.37
CA LEU A 129 -4.92 -4.66 0.63
C LEU A 129 -3.51 -4.20 0.25
N VAL A 130 -3.28 -2.89 0.32
CA VAL A 130 -1.94 -2.32 0.15
C VAL A 130 -1.68 -1.29 1.24
N VAL A 131 -0.69 -1.56 2.09
CA VAL A 131 -0.28 -0.66 3.18
C VAL A 131 1.12 -0.17 2.89
N GLY A 132 1.39 1.11 3.11
CA GLY A 132 2.72 1.69 2.87
C GLY A 132 3.06 1.91 1.39
N LEU A 133 2.06 2.09 0.52
CA LEU A 133 2.30 2.28 -0.92
C LEU A 133 3.23 3.46 -1.23
N GLY A 134 3.14 4.52 -0.42
CA GLY A 134 3.94 5.74 -0.54
C GLY A 134 5.24 5.74 0.28
N ASP A 135 5.61 4.63 0.93
CA ASP A 135 6.89 4.56 1.63
C ASP A 135 8.04 4.62 0.61
N GLU A 136 9.13 5.30 0.97
CA GLU A 136 10.30 5.44 0.09
C GLU A 136 10.86 4.08 -0.33
N SER A 137 11.01 3.88 -1.64
CA SER A 137 11.41 2.60 -2.22
C SER A 137 12.11 2.79 -3.55
N VAL A 138 13.11 1.93 -3.81
CA VAL A 138 13.80 1.87 -5.10
C VAL A 138 12.90 1.41 -6.24
N TYR A 139 11.71 0.85 -5.93
CA TYR A 139 10.70 0.42 -6.89
C TYR A 139 9.64 1.48 -7.19
N GLU A 140 9.80 2.73 -6.73
CA GLU A 140 8.82 3.84 -6.80
C GLU A 140 7.59 3.66 -5.88
N VAL A 141 7.26 2.41 -5.56
CA VAL A 141 6.16 2.00 -4.69
C VAL A 141 6.66 0.97 -3.67
N SER A 142 6.01 0.92 -2.51
CA SER A 142 6.39 0.01 -1.43
C SER A 142 5.19 -0.79 -0.91
N ILE A 143 5.49 -1.75 -0.04
CA ILE A 143 4.52 -2.43 0.81
C ILE A 143 5.12 -2.56 2.20
N ARG A 144 4.29 -2.31 3.21
CA ARG A 144 4.67 -2.37 4.61
C ARG A 144 4.75 -3.83 5.06
N LEU A 145 5.98 -4.31 5.27
CA LEU A 145 6.26 -5.64 5.79
C LEU A 145 6.93 -5.56 7.17
N MET A 146 6.66 -6.54 8.03
CA MET A 146 7.40 -6.69 9.28
C MET A 146 8.85 -7.04 8.95
N ARG A 147 9.79 -6.20 9.38
CA ARG A 147 11.23 -6.36 9.10
C ARG A 147 11.77 -7.78 9.35
N ASN A 148 11.38 -8.40 10.46
CA ASN A 148 11.95 -9.68 10.88
C ASN A 148 11.22 -10.90 10.30
N TYR A 149 9.96 -10.73 9.87
CA TYR A 149 9.08 -11.84 9.50
C TYR A 149 8.53 -11.72 8.09
N SER A 150 8.76 -10.61 7.38
CA SER A 150 8.24 -10.37 6.04
C SER A 150 6.72 -10.42 5.88
N VAL A 151 5.99 -10.64 6.98
CA VAL A 151 4.53 -10.66 7.03
C VAL A 151 4.03 -9.20 6.94
N PRO A 152 3.03 -8.90 6.10
CA PRO A 152 2.44 -7.57 6.06
C PRO A 152 1.74 -7.27 7.39
N TYR A 153 1.60 -6.00 7.74
CA TYR A 153 0.83 -5.60 8.92
C TYR A 153 0.21 -4.24 8.71
N ILE A 154 -0.86 -3.96 9.44
CA ILE A 154 -1.50 -2.64 9.41
C ILE A 154 -1.10 -1.90 10.69
N PRO A 155 -0.41 -0.76 10.58
CA PRO A 155 0.01 0.00 11.75
C PRO A 155 -1.17 0.46 12.60
N GLY A 156 -1.03 0.39 13.92
CA GLY A 156 -2.02 0.91 14.88
C GLY A 156 -2.31 2.40 14.67
N THR A 157 -1.35 3.16 14.15
CA THR A 157 -1.54 4.57 13.74
C THR A 157 -2.50 4.72 12.57
N ALA A 158 -2.43 3.82 11.58
CA ALA A 158 -3.36 3.80 10.45
C ALA A 158 -4.76 3.40 10.91
N LEU A 159 -4.87 2.42 11.80
CA LEU A 159 -6.15 1.99 12.41
C LEU A 159 -6.78 3.13 13.23
N LYS A 160 -5.99 3.81 14.06
CA LYS A 160 -6.43 4.99 14.80
C LYS A 160 -6.89 6.09 13.84
N GLY A 161 -6.14 6.32 12.77
CA GLY A 161 -6.44 7.32 11.73
C GLY A 161 -7.79 7.06 11.05
N VAL A 162 -8.02 5.85 10.53
CA VAL A 162 -9.29 5.52 9.86
C VAL A 162 -10.47 5.54 10.83
N THR A 163 -10.29 5.05 12.07
CA THR A 163 -11.34 5.10 13.10
C THR A 163 -11.73 6.55 13.43
N LYS A 164 -10.74 7.43 13.53
CA LYS A 164 -10.97 8.86 13.80
C LYS A 164 -11.63 9.55 12.61
N ALA A 165 -11.20 9.26 11.39
CA ALA A 165 -11.81 9.80 10.17
C ALA A 165 -13.29 9.39 10.05
N TYR A 166 -13.60 8.11 10.27
CA TYR A 166 -14.97 7.61 10.29
C TYR A 166 -15.81 8.30 11.39
N THR A 167 -15.23 8.50 12.58
CA THR A 167 -15.91 9.24 13.66
C THR A 167 -16.20 10.70 13.28
N ILE A 168 -15.26 11.38 12.61
CA ILE A 168 -15.44 12.75 12.13
C ILE A 168 -16.58 12.81 11.10
N GLU A 169 -16.59 11.88 10.15
CA GLU A 169 -17.64 11.78 9.13
C GLU A 169 -19.04 11.59 9.75
N MET A 170 -19.19 10.65 10.68
CA MET A 170 -20.48 10.42 11.35
C MET A 170 -20.93 11.60 12.19
N LEU A 171 -20.01 12.29 12.88
CA LEU A 171 -20.34 13.51 13.62
C LEU A 171 -20.65 14.68 12.68
N ALA A 172 -19.99 14.78 11.52
CA ALA A 172 -20.29 15.81 10.53
C ALA A 172 -21.66 15.61 9.90
N GLU A 173 -22.04 14.37 9.58
CA GLU A 173 -23.37 14.02 9.06
C GLU A 173 -24.48 14.49 10.02
N LEU A 174 -24.32 14.27 11.34
CA LEU A 174 -25.25 14.75 12.36
C LEU A 174 -25.41 16.27 12.41
N LEU A 175 -24.41 17.03 11.95
CA LEU A 175 -24.40 18.49 11.99
C LEU A 175 -24.76 19.12 10.64
N THR A 176 -24.71 18.37 9.54
CA THR A 176 -24.83 18.92 8.17
C THR A 176 -26.20 19.54 7.89
N GLU A 177 -27.27 19.05 8.54
CA GLU A 177 -28.62 19.62 8.41
C GLU A 177 -28.83 20.89 9.25
N HIS A 178 -27.83 21.32 10.03
CA HIS A 178 -27.89 22.47 10.93
C HIS A 178 -27.03 23.62 10.39
N SER A 179 -27.61 24.42 9.48
CA SER A 179 -26.91 25.51 8.75
C SER A 179 -26.24 26.56 9.65
N ASP A 180 -26.69 26.69 10.90
CA ASP A 180 -26.09 27.60 11.88
C ASP A 180 -24.69 27.14 12.35
N LEU A 181 -24.32 25.89 12.07
CA LEU A 181 -23.05 25.28 12.50
C LEU A 181 -22.04 25.11 11.36
N CYS A 182 -22.52 24.87 10.14
CA CYS A 182 -21.72 24.70 8.93
C CYS A 182 -22.62 24.77 7.68
N ASN A 183 -22.08 25.23 6.55
CA ASN A 183 -22.86 25.42 5.31
C ASN A 183 -22.97 24.15 4.47
N ASP A 184 -21.96 23.28 4.54
CA ASP A 184 -21.94 21.99 3.85
C ASP A 184 -21.18 20.92 4.65
N PHE A 185 -21.28 19.68 4.20
CA PHE A 185 -20.65 18.53 4.85
C PHE A 185 -19.13 18.66 5.01
N PHE A 186 -18.42 19.22 4.01
CA PHE A 186 -16.96 19.33 4.06
C PHE A 186 -16.52 20.37 5.09
N GLU A 187 -17.24 21.48 5.18
CA GLU A 187 -17.05 22.46 6.24
C GLU A 187 -17.35 21.84 7.62
N CYS A 188 -18.45 21.10 7.76
CA CYS A 188 -18.76 20.39 9.00
C CYS A 188 -17.64 19.43 9.41
N ALA A 189 -17.16 18.61 8.47
CA ALA A 189 -16.07 17.65 8.73
C ALA A 189 -14.76 18.35 9.12
N GLY A 190 -14.43 19.48 8.49
CA GLY A 190 -13.29 20.32 8.85
C GLY A 190 -13.40 20.86 10.28
N ASN A 191 -14.56 21.44 10.61
CA ASN A 191 -14.85 21.99 11.94
C ASN A 191 -14.80 20.90 13.02
N VAL A 192 -15.47 19.77 12.80
CA VAL A 192 -15.47 18.61 13.71
C VAL A 192 -14.04 18.12 13.94
N GLN A 193 -13.24 18.00 12.88
CA GLN A 193 -11.85 17.59 13.00
C GLN A 193 -11.05 18.55 13.89
N GLU A 194 -11.18 19.86 13.66
CA GLU A 194 -10.50 20.89 14.45
C GLU A 194 -10.92 20.83 15.92
N TRP A 195 -12.23 20.77 16.19
CA TRP A 195 -12.75 20.74 17.55
C TRP A 195 -12.32 19.48 18.31
N LEU A 196 -12.34 18.31 17.67
CA LEU A 196 -11.86 17.07 18.29
C LEU A 196 -10.35 17.12 18.54
N ASN A 197 -9.56 17.69 17.62
CA ASN A 197 -8.11 17.83 17.78
C ASN A 197 -7.73 18.77 18.92
N GLY A 198 -8.44 19.89 19.06
CA GLY A 198 -8.23 20.86 20.14
C GLY A 198 -8.92 20.49 21.46
N GLY A 199 -9.84 19.52 21.45
CA GLY A 199 -10.69 19.20 22.61
C GLY A 199 -11.78 20.23 22.90
N ALA A 200 -12.17 21.03 21.90
CA ALA A 200 -13.18 22.08 22.00
C ALA A 200 -14.61 21.51 21.94
N VAL A 201 -14.94 20.57 22.83
CA VAL A 201 -16.26 19.89 22.86
C VAL A 201 -17.43 20.86 23.09
N GLY A 202 -17.17 22.03 23.67
CA GLY A 202 -18.17 23.08 23.86
C GLY A 202 -18.72 23.67 22.56
N ASN A 203 -17.99 23.52 21.44
CA ASN A 203 -18.45 23.96 20.12
C ASN A 203 -19.53 23.03 19.53
N PHE A 204 -19.65 21.80 20.03
CA PHE A 204 -20.74 20.92 19.65
C PHE A 204 -22.02 21.32 20.39
N PRO A 205 -23.18 21.37 19.72
CA PRO A 205 -24.46 21.54 20.40
C PRO A 205 -24.70 20.37 21.39
N GLU A 206 -25.46 20.62 22.46
CA GLU A 206 -25.76 19.58 23.46
C GLU A 206 -26.44 18.36 22.83
N LYS A 207 -27.45 18.64 21.98
CA LYS A 207 -28.14 17.64 21.18
C LYS A 207 -28.51 18.19 19.81
N VAL A 208 -28.79 17.30 18.87
CA VAL A 208 -29.32 17.63 17.55
C VAL A 208 -30.51 16.73 17.21
N GLY A 209 -31.54 17.30 16.61
CA GLY A 209 -32.58 16.52 15.94
C GLY A 209 -32.05 16.00 14.62
N VAL A 210 -32.46 14.79 14.23
CA VAL A 210 -32.08 14.17 12.96
C VAL A 210 -33.33 13.60 12.29
N GLU A 211 -33.65 14.06 11.09
CA GLU A 211 -34.84 13.61 10.35
C GLU A 211 -34.53 12.40 9.44
N ASN A 212 -33.34 12.37 8.82
CA ASN A 212 -32.89 11.27 7.97
C ASN A 212 -31.53 10.75 8.43
N ILE A 213 -31.48 9.47 8.83
CA ILE A 213 -30.25 8.81 9.30
C ILE A 213 -29.80 7.81 8.24
N SER A 214 -28.56 7.94 7.73
CA SER A 214 -27.99 6.92 6.86
C SER A 214 -27.82 5.59 7.62
N LYS A 215 -27.76 4.48 6.89
CA LYS A 215 -27.54 3.17 7.52
C LYS A 215 -26.22 3.14 8.32
N GLN A 216 -25.18 3.79 7.80
CA GLN A 216 -23.88 3.91 8.45
C GLN A 216 -23.99 4.69 9.76
N LEU A 217 -24.67 5.84 9.73
CA LEU A 217 -24.89 6.64 10.92
C LEU A 217 -25.73 5.89 11.96
N GLU A 218 -26.74 5.15 11.53
CA GLU A 218 -27.55 4.30 12.42
C GLU A 218 -26.68 3.24 13.13
N GLU A 219 -25.84 2.51 12.38
CA GLU A 219 -24.89 1.53 12.93
C GLU A 219 -23.91 2.17 13.92
N PHE A 220 -23.43 3.39 13.63
CA PHE A 220 -22.57 4.17 14.51
C PHE A 220 -23.29 4.62 15.79
N LEU A 221 -24.51 5.14 15.69
CA LEU A 221 -25.31 5.61 16.83
C LEU A 221 -25.61 4.50 17.84
N ARG A 222 -25.83 3.27 17.36
CA ARG A 222 -26.03 2.06 18.19
C ARG A 222 -24.81 1.71 19.07
N ILE A 223 -23.66 2.32 18.84
CA ILE A 223 -22.48 2.19 19.73
C ILE A 223 -22.63 3.04 20.98
N PHE A 224 -23.34 4.16 20.89
CA PHE A 224 -23.48 5.15 21.96
C PHE A 224 -24.84 5.08 22.66
N LEU A 225 -25.88 4.69 21.93
CA LEU A 225 -27.28 4.82 22.33
C LEU A 225 -27.95 3.45 22.44
N ARG A 226 -29.03 3.38 23.22
CA ARG A 226 -29.90 2.20 23.30
C ARG A 226 -30.97 2.29 22.22
N GLU A 227 -31.57 1.15 21.90
CA GLU A 227 -32.75 1.08 21.04
C GLU A 227 -34.04 1.39 21.84
N PRO A 228 -35.01 2.11 21.26
CA PRO A 228 -34.93 2.81 19.97
C PRO A 228 -34.00 4.04 20.04
N ILE A 229 -33.35 4.39 18.91
CA ILE A 229 -32.55 5.62 18.80
C ILE A 229 -33.45 6.84 19.09
N PRO A 230 -33.05 7.74 20.02
CA PRO A 230 -33.85 8.91 20.36
C PRO A 230 -33.88 9.94 19.22
N GLU A 231 -34.97 10.72 19.14
CA GLU A 231 -35.12 11.82 18.16
C GLU A 231 -34.05 12.92 18.34
N GLU A 232 -33.64 13.19 19.60
CA GLU A 232 -32.54 14.11 19.91
C GLU A 232 -31.26 13.34 20.26
N ILE A 233 -30.24 13.48 19.40
CA ILE A 233 -28.95 12.80 19.53
C ILE A 233 -28.00 13.64 20.39
N PRO A 234 -27.42 13.11 21.50
CA PRO A 234 -26.52 13.84 22.38
C PRO A 234 -25.10 13.98 21.81
N VAL A 235 -24.95 14.77 20.75
CA VAL A 235 -23.72 14.86 19.95
C VAL A 235 -22.51 15.37 20.75
N ARG A 236 -22.69 16.32 21.69
CA ARG A 236 -21.61 16.79 22.57
C ARG A 236 -20.98 15.65 23.39
N LYS A 237 -21.82 14.77 23.96
CA LYS A 237 -21.36 13.61 24.74
C LYS A 237 -20.63 12.58 23.87
N MET A 238 -21.04 12.45 22.61
CA MET A 238 -20.34 11.61 21.64
C MET A 238 -18.97 12.21 21.28
N ALA A 239 -18.89 13.53 21.07
CA ALA A 239 -17.64 14.25 20.85
C ALA A 239 -16.68 14.15 22.05
N GLU A 240 -17.17 14.29 23.29
CA GLU A 240 -16.39 14.03 24.51
C GLU A 240 -15.81 12.61 24.54
N THR A 241 -16.62 11.63 24.14
CA THR A 241 -16.16 10.23 24.04
C THR A 241 -15.06 10.08 23.00
N ALA A 242 -15.19 10.73 21.84
CA ALA A 242 -14.18 10.73 20.79
C ALA A 242 -12.87 11.41 21.25
N VAL A 243 -12.96 12.56 21.93
CA VAL A 243 -11.80 13.26 22.52
C VAL A 243 -11.10 12.39 23.55
N MET A 244 -11.84 11.72 24.44
CA MET A 244 -11.24 10.78 25.40
C MET A 244 -10.56 9.60 24.69
N MET A 245 -11.16 9.08 23.62
CA MET A 245 -10.63 7.94 22.86
C MET A 245 -9.32 8.27 22.15
N PHE A 246 -9.31 9.34 21.34
CA PHE A 246 -8.21 9.66 20.45
C PHE A 246 -7.15 10.56 21.08
N GLY A 247 -7.53 11.33 22.11
CA GLY A 247 -6.71 12.41 22.65
C GLY A 247 -6.79 13.68 21.80
N THR A 248 -6.11 14.72 22.28
CA THR A 248 -5.99 16.04 21.65
C THR A 248 -4.53 16.36 21.39
N THR A 249 -4.22 17.57 20.91
CA THR A 249 -2.83 18.07 20.84
C THR A 249 -2.17 18.13 22.22
N GLU A 250 -2.94 18.42 23.27
CA GLU A 250 -2.43 18.64 24.64
C GLU A 250 -2.60 17.42 25.57
N LYS A 251 -3.38 16.42 25.18
CA LYS A 251 -3.74 15.29 26.06
C LYS A 251 -3.65 13.96 25.34
N GLU A 252 -2.99 12.99 25.98
CA GLU A 252 -2.93 11.61 25.53
C GLU A 252 -4.34 10.98 25.45
N GLY A 253 -4.58 10.19 24.41
CA GLY A 253 -5.81 9.39 24.28
C GLY A 253 -5.87 8.23 25.28
N SER A 254 -7.08 7.84 25.65
CA SER A 254 -7.33 6.74 26.59
C SER A 254 -7.31 5.35 25.94
N VAL A 255 -7.21 5.26 24.61
CA VAL A 255 -7.24 3.99 23.87
C VAL A 255 -5.95 3.79 23.07
N VAL A 256 -5.38 2.60 23.19
CA VAL A 256 -4.26 2.12 22.39
C VAL A 256 -4.81 1.31 21.22
N PHE A 257 -4.46 1.69 20.00
CA PHE A 257 -4.72 0.90 18.80
C PHE A 257 -3.46 0.12 18.49
N PHE A 258 -3.51 -1.20 18.65
CA PHE A 258 -2.35 -2.05 18.36
C PHE A 258 -2.22 -2.32 16.86
N ASP A 259 -1.04 -2.76 16.41
CA ASP A 259 -0.85 -3.18 15.02
C ASP A 259 -1.76 -4.37 14.68
N ALA A 260 -2.43 -4.34 13.53
CA ALA A 260 -3.16 -5.51 13.05
C ALA A 260 -2.19 -6.49 12.38
N LEU A 261 -2.25 -7.74 12.81
CA LEU A 261 -1.36 -8.81 12.37
C LEU A 261 -2.16 -9.90 11.65
N LEU A 262 -1.55 -10.61 10.71
CA LEU A 262 -2.19 -11.74 10.05
C LEU A 262 -2.39 -12.90 11.02
N LEU A 263 -3.50 -13.62 10.90
CA LEU A 263 -3.68 -14.85 11.67
C LEU A 263 -2.70 -15.91 11.17
N GLN A 264 -2.04 -16.60 12.11
CA GLN A 264 -1.09 -17.66 11.79
C GLN A 264 -1.78 -18.79 11.01
N GLU A 265 -2.99 -19.16 11.40
CA GLU A 265 -3.78 -20.23 10.79
C GLU A 265 -4.11 -19.91 9.33
N ALA A 266 -4.43 -18.64 9.04
CA ALA A 266 -4.67 -18.17 7.68
C ALA A 266 -3.41 -18.24 6.81
N LEU A 267 -2.24 -17.93 7.37
CA LEU A 267 -0.96 -18.03 6.66
C LEU A 267 -0.58 -19.48 6.32
N GLU A 268 -0.81 -20.41 7.25
CA GLU A 268 -0.56 -21.83 7.06
C GLU A 268 -1.48 -22.42 5.99
N GLY A 269 -2.79 -22.09 6.03
CA GLY A 269 -3.77 -22.54 5.04
C GLY A 269 -3.48 -22.05 3.62
N LEU A 270 -2.88 -20.86 3.47
CA LEU A 270 -2.47 -20.29 2.19
C LEU A 270 -1.06 -20.69 1.75
N GLY A 271 -0.37 -21.52 2.54
CA GLY A 271 0.99 -21.96 2.25
C GLY A 271 1.98 -20.81 2.04
N GLY A 272 1.76 -19.65 2.69
CA GLY A 272 2.59 -18.44 2.54
C GLY A 272 2.40 -17.64 1.26
N GLU A 273 1.43 -17.97 0.40
CA GLU A 273 1.16 -17.31 -0.88
C GLU A 273 0.09 -16.22 -0.78
N ILE A 274 0.40 -15.20 0.02
CA ILE A 274 -0.55 -14.12 0.36
C ILE A 274 -0.40 -12.86 -0.50
N PHE A 275 0.59 -12.82 -1.37
CA PHE A 275 0.89 -11.64 -2.18
C PHE A 275 0.46 -11.79 -3.63
N GLU A 276 0.07 -10.70 -4.25
CA GLU A 276 -0.15 -10.61 -5.69
C GLU A 276 0.27 -9.24 -6.24
N PHE A 277 0.66 -9.21 -7.51
CA PHE A 277 0.94 -7.95 -8.18
C PHE A 277 -0.33 -7.31 -8.71
N ASP A 278 -0.34 -5.99 -8.65
CA ASP A 278 -1.34 -5.18 -9.33
C ASP A 278 -0.65 -4.06 -10.11
N ILE A 279 -1.36 -3.43 -11.04
CA ILE A 279 -0.84 -2.41 -11.94
C ILE A 279 -1.57 -1.09 -11.69
N MET A 280 -0.82 0.00 -11.69
CA MET A 280 -1.34 1.34 -11.73
C MET A 280 -0.81 2.07 -12.96
N ASN A 281 -1.69 2.75 -13.68
CA ASN A 281 -1.32 3.61 -14.80
C ASN A 281 -1.50 5.07 -14.34
N PRO A 282 -0.46 5.74 -13.78
CA PRO A 282 -0.57 7.15 -13.47
C PRO A 282 -0.63 7.97 -14.77
N HIS A 283 -1.71 8.72 -14.95
CA HIS A 283 -1.89 9.58 -16.14
C HIS A 283 -1.08 10.90 -16.07
N TYR A 284 -0.55 11.28 -14.89
CA TYR A 284 0.04 12.60 -14.64
C TYR A 284 1.53 12.61 -14.24
N GLY A 285 2.28 11.54 -14.50
CA GLY A 285 3.67 11.40 -14.03
C GLY A 285 4.63 12.54 -14.41
N GLN A 286 4.42 13.20 -15.56
CA GLN A 286 5.28 14.30 -16.02
C GLN A 286 4.96 15.67 -15.39
N TYR A 287 3.76 15.85 -14.83
CA TYR A 287 3.37 17.10 -14.16
C TYR A 287 4.09 17.28 -12.81
N TYR A 288 4.36 16.18 -12.11
CA TYR A 288 5.04 16.19 -10.80
C TYR A 288 6.58 16.15 -10.90
N GLN A 289 7.16 15.99 -12.09
CA GLN A 289 8.60 15.76 -12.28
C GLN A 289 9.43 17.00 -12.65
N GLY A 290 8.91 18.22 -12.53
CA GLY A 290 9.73 19.41 -12.77
C GLY A 290 9.20 20.71 -12.18
N GLU A 291 10.01 21.37 -11.35
CA GLU A 291 9.93 22.82 -11.16
C GLU A 291 10.11 23.48 -12.54
N GLY A 292 9.06 24.15 -13.02
CA GLY A 292 9.12 24.97 -14.24
C GLY A 292 8.50 24.36 -15.51
N ASN A 293 7.79 23.24 -15.45
CA ASN A 293 7.10 22.71 -16.63
C ASN A 293 5.73 23.39 -16.81
N SER A 294 5.64 24.32 -17.76
CA SER A 294 4.47 25.13 -18.12
C SER A 294 3.42 24.40 -18.98
N ASN A 295 3.39 23.07 -18.96
CA ASN A 295 2.41 22.30 -19.72
C ASN A 295 1.21 21.93 -18.84
N PRO A 296 -0.02 22.25 -19.27
CA PRO A 296 -1.22 21.88 -18.53
C PRO A 296 -1.35 20.34 -18.45
N PRO A 297 -1.91 19.81 -17.36
CA PRO A 297 -2.21 18.38 -17.27
C PRO A 297 -3.15 18.01 -18.42
N GLY A 298 -2.79 16.98 -19.19
CA GLY A 298 -3.55 16.55 -20.35
C GLY A 298 -3.49 15.05 -20.57
N ASP A 299 -4.56 14.49 -21.15
CA ASP A 299 -4.79 13.04 -21.28
C ASP A 299 -3.96 12.36 -22.40
N TRP A 300 -2.97 13.04 -22.97
CA TRP A 300 -2.16 12.58 -24.11
C TRP A 300 -0.83 11.94 -23.73
N TYR A 301 -0.55 11.72 -22.44
CA TYR A 301 0.65 11.02 -22.00
C TYR A 301 0.47 9.51 -22.06
N ASP A 302 1.44 8.80 -22.65
CA ASP A 302 1.49 7.34 -22.63
C ASP A 302 1.52 6.82 -21.17
N PRO A 303 0.57 5.97 -20.74
CA PRO A 303 0.57 5.44 -19.40
C PRO A 303 1.80 4.54 -19.20
N VAL A 304 2.62 4.87 -18.20
CA VAL A 304 3.74 4.01 -17.79
C VAL A 304 3.23 3.11 -16.66
N PRO A 305 2.96 1.81 -16.91
CA PRO A 305 2.42 0.93 -15.90
C PRO A 305 3.41 0.74 -14.75
N VAL A 306 2.99 1.11 -13.54
CA VAL A 306 3.70 0.89 -12.29
C VAL A 306 3.14 -0.37 -11.65
N LEU A 307 3.96 -1.41 -11.59
CA LEU A 307 3.64 -2.62 -10.84
C LEU A 307 3.83 -2.35 -9.35
N PHE A 308 2.89 -2.80 -8.51
CA PHE A 308 3.01 -2.74 -7.05
C PHE A 308 2.55 -4.05 -6.41
N LEU A 309 3.01 -4.31 -5.20
CA LEU A 309 2.70 -5.52 -4.45
C LEU A 309 1.50 -5.29 -3.53
N THR A 310 0.60 -6.26 -3.47
CA THR A 310 -0.60 -6.23 -2.63
C THR A 310 -0.74 -7.52 -1.85
N VAL A 311 -1.49 -7.47 -0.76
CA VAL A 311 -2.02 -8.64 -0.06
C VAL A 311 -3.33 -9.03 -0.73
N LYS A 312 -3.51 -10.33 -0.98
CA LYS A 312 -4.72 -10.89 -1.60
C LYS A 312 -5.97 -10.62 -0.75
N GLU A 313 -7.12 -10.71 -1.39
CA GLU A 313 -8.40 -10.88 -0.69
C GLU A 313 -8.45 -12.21 0.08
N GLY A 314 -9.34 -12.31 1.05
CA GLY A 314 -9.54 -13.53 1.83
C GLY A 314 -8.51 -13.77 2.94
N VAL A 315 -7.64 -12.79 3.23
CA VAL A 315 -6.61 -12.89 4.26
C VAL A 315 -7.15 -12.35 5.59
N GLU A 316 -6.99 -13.13 6.65
CA GLU A 316 -7.52 -12.80 7.98
C GLU A 316 -6.49 -12.09 8.84
N PHE A 317 -6.96 -11.05 9.55
CA PHE A 317 -6.17 -10.22 10.46
C PHE A 317 -6.83 -10.16 11.84
N ILE A 318 -6.00 -10.17 12.88
CA ILE A 318 -6.41 -9.86 14.24
C ILE A 318 -6.20 -8.37 14.47
N PHE A 319 -7.27 -7.72 14.91
CA PHE A 319 -7.28 -6.33 15.34
C PHE A 319 -7.44 -6.30 16.84
N ALA A 320 -6.82 -5.32 17.49
CA ALA A 320 -6.96 -5.16 18.92
C ALA A 320 -6.90 -3.69 19.33
N VAL A 321 -7.73 -3.36 20.31
CA VAL A 321 -7.69 -2.07 21.02
C VAL A 321 -7.56 -2.34 22.51
N GLY A 322 -6.77 -1.53 23.19
CA GLY A 322 -6.50 -1.67 24.62
C GLY A 322 -6.60 -0.35 25.36
N ARG A 323 -6.42 -0.43 26.67
CA ARG A 323 -6.42 0.74 27.55
C ARG A 323 -5.03 1.38 27.55
N SER A 324 -4.97 2.70 27.38
CA SER A 324 -3.78 3.44 27.79
C SER A 324 -3.77 3.62 29.31
N LYS A 325 -2.65 4.09 29.87
CA LYS A 325 -2.56 4.43 31.30
C LYS A 325 -3.56 5.51 31.72
N ALA A 326 -3.97 6.38 30.79
CA ALA A 326 -4.94 7.45 31.04
C ALA A 326 -6.40 6.94 31.12
N CYS A 327 -6.67 5.69 30.71
CA CYS A 327 -8.02 5.17 30.58
C CYS A 327 -8.70 4.90 31.93
N LYS A 328 -9.67 5.74 32.29
CA LYS A 328 -10.51 5.56 33.49
C LYS A 328 -11.79 4.76 33.24
N ASN A 329 -12.28 4.74 32.00
CA ASN A 329 -13.53 4.07 31.63
C ASN A 329 -13.26 2.87 30.70
N PRO A 330 -13.35 1.62 31.19
CA PRO A 330 -13.12 0.42 30.38
C PRO A 330 -14.08 0.30 29.17
N GLN A 331 -15.30 0.83 29.26
CA GLN A 331 -16.28 0.77 28.16
C GLN A 331 -15.82 1.54 26.91
N LEU A 332 -14.85 2.45 27.06
CA LEU A 332 -14.30 3.22 25.95
C LEU A 332 -13.57 2.33 24.94
N VAL A 333 -12.95 1.24 25.40
CA VAL A 333 -12.23 0.29 24.56
C VAL A 333 -13.19 -0.51 23.69
N ASP A 334 -14.32 -0.96 24.25
CA ASP A 334 -15.36 -1.65 23.49
C ASP A 334 -15.94 -0.76 22.39
N LYS A 335 -16.26 0.51 22.73
CA LYS A 335 -16.70 1.48 21.74
C LYS A 335 -15.66 1.70 20.64
N ALA A 336 -14.39 1.85 20.99
CA ALA A 336 -13.31 2.00 20.01
C ALA A 336 -13.21 0.78 19.08
N ALA A 337 -13.33 -0.44 19.61
CA ALA A 337 -13.32 -1.66 18.83
C ALA A 337 -14.48 -1.69 17.82
N ARG A 338 -15.69 -1.34 18.28
CA ARG A 338 -16.90 -1.31 17.43
C ARG A 338 -16.82 -0.24 16.34
N ILE A 339 -16.30 0.95 16.65
CA ILE A 339 -16.09 2.00 15.64
C ILE A 339 -15.03 1.57 14.63
N LEU A 340 -13.93 0.95 15.09
CA LEU A 340 -12.87 0.45 14.20
C LEU A 340 -13.42 -0.62 13.24
N LYS A 341 -14.28 -1.53 13.70
CA LYS A 341 -14.96 -2.51 12.84
C LYS A 341 -15.76 -1.85 11.73
N LEU A 342 -16.58 -0.85 12.06
CA LEU A 342 -17.35 -0.09 11.07
C LEU A 342 -16.43 0.64 10.08
N ALA A 343 -15.40 1.31 10.59
CA ALA A 343 -14.43 2.02 9.75
C ALA A 343 -13.70 1.09 8.77
N LEU A 344 -13.30 -0.11 9.20
CA LEU A 344 -12.64 -1.10 8.34
C LEU A 344 -13.58 -1.65 7.24
N LYS A 345 -14.87 -1.76 7.53
CA LYS A 345 -15.91 -2.20 6.59
C LYS A 345 -16.24 -1.12 5.54
N GLU A 346 -16.46 0.12 5.98
CA GLU A 346 -16.95 1.20 5.10
C GLU A 346 -15.79 1.95 4.41
N HIS A 347 -14.77 2.38 5.18
CA HIS A 347 -13.66 3.19 4.65
C HIS A 347 -12.48 2.33 4.17
N GLY A 348 -12.26 1.18 4.81
CA GLY A 348 -11.07 0.39 4.62
C GLY A 348 -9.79 1.08 5.09
N VAL A 349 -8.66 0.40 4.95
CA VAL A 349 -7.36 0.92 5.41
C VAL A 349 -6.25 0.61 4.41
N GLY A 350 -5.23 1.47 4.38
CA GLY A 350 -4.15 1.40 3.40
C GLY A 350 -4.31 2.43 2.29
N ALA A 351 -3.61 2.23 1.19
CA ALA A 351 -3.69 3.10 0.02
C ALA A 351 -4.80 2.65 -0.94
N LYS A 352 -5.25 3.57 -1.80
CA LYS A 352 -6.25 3.32 -2.85
C LYS A 352 -7.62 2.87 -2.31
N THR A 353 -7.98 3.29 -1.09
CA THR A 353 -9.28 2.96 -0.48
C THR A 353 -10.46 3.53 -1.25
N SER A 354 -10.31 4.67 -1.93
CA SER A 354 -11.32 5.23 -2.84
C SER A 354 -11.59 4.37 -4.08
N LEU A 355 -10.66 3.49 -4.44
CA LEU A 355 -10.80 2.50 -5.51
C LEU A 355 -11.23 1.12 -4.99
N GLY A 356 -11.65 1.03 -3.73
CA GLY A 356 -12.17 -0.19 -3.11
C GLY A 356 -11.13 -1.10 -2.47
N TYR A 357 -9.84 -0.72 -2.41
CA TYR A 357 -8.81 -1.51 -1.72
C TYR A 357 -8.98 -1.47 -0.21
N GLY A 358 -8.47 -2.50 0.47
CA GLY A 358 -8.30 -2.55 1.92
C GLY A 358 -9.60 -2.62 2.70
N ARG A 359 -10.66 -3.19 2.12
CA ARG A 359 -11.95 -3.42 2.80
C ARG A 359 -11.96 -4.72 3.57
N PHE A 360 -12.75 -4.77 4.63
CA PHE A 360 -12.81 -5.90 5.56
C PHE A 360 -14.25 -6.31 5.88
N VAL A 361 -14.39 -7.58 6.27
CA VAL A 361 -15.63 -8.18 6.78
C VAL A 361 -15.33 -9.03 8.02
N GLU A 362 -16.26 -9.11 8.97
CA GLU A 362 -16.11 -10.02 10.11
C GLU A 362 -16.07 -11.48 9.63
N VAL A 363 -15.29 -12.32 10.33
CA VAL A 363 -15.12 -13.75 10.02
C VAL A 363 -16.25 -14.57 10.61
#